data_AF-A0A5C7V1T4-F1
#
_entry.id   AF-A0A5C7V1T4-F1
#
_cell.length_a   1.000
_cell.length_b   1.000
_cell.length_c   1.000
_cell.angle_alpha   90.00
_cell.angle_beta   90.00
_cell.angle_gamma   90.00
#
_symmetry.space_group_name_H-M   'P 1'
#
loop_
_entity.id
_entity.type
_entity.pdbx_description
1 polymer ?
#
loop_
_entity_poly.entity_id
_entity_poly.type
_entity_poly.pdbx_seq_one_letter_code
_entity_poly.pdbx_strand_id
1 'polypeptide(L)'
;MASGVPPPDHKETVMHQRKPLDRLLLATALLLAHWGVGAQDLQAQMAQPLELKPVAFSDEIKDSIGLFTNVANTVFKPAGDGPFPATVLMHTCGGLKGPPNAHMKQHAQSLLAAGHVVLVIDSFGPRGFDSCATRVLSHSAGIADAYAALALLAGKPFVDKSRIYQAGYSWGAFVSTHLASPQSARLVGSELRFAATVANYGSCAFKQYQLVLSDTDRPLLMLMGGRDAEVPASACFPLLEQMKAAGKPVEWHLYPQATHAWDKPGLPARGYVYDAQVTQDATARMVAFFAAGGR
;
A
#
# COMPACT_ATOMS: atom_id res chain seq x y z
N MET A 1 81.73 41.42 -17.17
CA MET A 1 81.86 42.41 -16.08
C MET A 1 80.84 41.96 -15.04
N ALA A 2 81.19 41.26 -13.95
CA ALA A 2 81.96 41.72 -12.77
C ALA A 2 81.31 42.98 -12.16
N SER A 3 80.95 43.08 -10.87
CA SER A 3 81.19 42.32 -9.62
C SER A 3 80.08 42.72 -8.60
N GLY A 4 79.82 42.18 -7.41
CA GLY A 4 80.56 41.36 -6.43
C GLY A 4 79.75 41.30 -5.09
N VAL A 5 80.19 40.47 -4.13
CA VAL A 5 79.46 39.89 -2.96
C VAL A 5 80.54 39.44 -1.93
N PRO A 6 80.40 39.33 -0.56
CA PRO A 6 79.21 38.92 0.24
C PRO A 6 78.72 39.80 1.45
N PRO A 7 78.98 39.54 2.78
CA PRO A 7 77.92 39.53 3.82
C PRO A 7 78.25 40.49 5.02
N PRO A 8 78.12 40.21 6.36
CA PRO A 8 77.98 38.97 7.20
C PRO A 8 76.64 38.94 8.02
N ASP A 9 76.28 38.09 9.00
CA ASP A 9 76.86 36.86 9.63
C ASP A 9 75.76 36.04 10.38
N HIS A 10 76.17 34.97 11.09
CA HIS A 10 75.63 34.35 12.32
C HIS A 10 74.45 33.33 12.30
N LYS A 11 74.85 32.04 12.23
CA LYS A 11 74.66 30.94 13.23
C LYS A 11 73.33 30.92 14.03
N GLU A 12 72.63 29.80 14.15
CA GLU A 12 73.09 28.61 14.91
C GLU A 12 72.42 27.28 14.51
N THR A 13 73.04 26.16 14.90
CA THR A 13 72.57 24.79 14.71
C THR A 13 72.31 24.14 16.06
N VAL A 14 71.10 23.65 16.33
CA VAL A 14 70.83 22.77 17.49
C VAL A 14 70.03 21.53 17.04
N MET A 15 70.67 20.37 17.12
CA MET A 15 70.02 19.05 17.04
C MET A 15 69.64 18.58 18.44
N HIS A 16 68.36 18.26 18.69
CA HIS A 16 67.85 17.39 19.78
C HIS A 16 66.31 17.28 19.61
N GLN A 17 65.60 16.16 19.79
CA GLN A 17 65.94 14.78 20.20
C GLN A 17 65.11 13.74 19.38
N ARG A 18 65.47 12.45 19.45
CA ARG A 18 64.63 11.32 18.99
C ARG A 18 63.89 10.65 20.16
N LYS A 19 62.62 10.25 19.97
CA LYS A 19 61.91 9.03 20.46
C LYS A 19 60.37 9.24 20.40
N PRO A 20 59.55 8.18 20.44
CA PRO A 20 59.70 6.84 19.85
C PRO A 20 58.51 6.50 18.93
N LEU A 21 58.41 5.24 18.46
CA LEU A 21 57.23 4.72 17.77
C LEU A 21 56.00 4.74 18.71
N ASP A 22 54.83 5.06 18.15
CA ASP A 22 53.59 4.42 18.58
C ASP A 22 52.74 4.00 17.39
N ARG A 23 52.08 2.84 17.52
CA ARG A 23 51.28 2.21 16.48
C ARG A 23 49.88 2.82 16.48
N LEU A 24 49.36 3.22 15.32
CA LEU A 24 47.92 3.19 15.11
C LEU A 24 47.57 2.71 13.70
N LEU A 25 47.01 1.50 13.64
CA LEU A 25 46.30 1.01 12.47
C LEU A 25 45.09 1.93 12.24
N LEU A 26 45.02 2.59 11.08
CA LEU A 26 43.75 3.15 10.60
C LEU A 26 42.83 1.97 10.22
N ALA A 27 42.13 1.44 11.21
CA ALA A 27 40.93 0.67 10.96
C ALA A 27 39.88 1.64 10.40
N THR A 28 39.72 1.65 9.07
CA THR A 28 38.60 2.31 8.41
C THR A 28 37.32 1.61 8.83
N ALA A 29 36.68 2.14 9.88
CA ALA A 29 35.36 1.72 10.29
C ALA A 29 34.38 2.03 9.14
N LEU A 30 34.07 1.00 8.36
CA LEU A 30 32.92 0.99 7.47
C LEU A 30 31.66 1.18 8.33
N LEU A 31 31.27 2.44 8.50
CA LEU A 31 29.93 2.83 8.92
C LEU A 31 28.94 2.43 7.81
N LEU A 32 28.70 1.12 7.71
CA LEU A 32 27.43 0.63 7.22
C LEU A 32 26.37 1.29 8.08
N ALA A 33 25.70 2.29 7.52
CA ALA A 33 24.48 2.83 8.09
C ALA A 33 23.47 1.69 8.12
N HIS A 34 23.45 0.94 9.22
CA HIS A 34 22.40 0.02 9.54
C HIS A 34 21.17 0.89 9.77
N TRP A 35 20.39 1.09 8.71
CA TRP A 35 18.98 1.45 8.83
C TRP A 35 18.37 0.31 9.63
N GLY A 36 18.30 0.52 10.94
CA GLY A 36 17.97 -0.53 11.87
C GLY A 36 16.65 -1.15 11.47
N VAL A 37 16.57 -2.48 11.54
CA VAL A 37 15.29 -3.20 11.56
C VAL A 37 14.63 -2.96 12.93
N GLY A 38 14.48 -1.68 13.28
CA GLY A 38 13.58 -1.24 14.33
C GLY A 38 12.19 -1.64 13.90
N ALA A 39 11.42 -2.21 14.84
CA ALA A 39 10.08 -2.70 14.55
C ALA A 39 9.29 -1.63 13.79
N GLN A 40 8.79 -1.98 12.60
CA GLN A 40 8.02 -1.08 11.76
C GLN A 40 6.62 -0.93 12.36
N ASP A 41 6.54 -0.13 13.42
CA ASP A 41 5.33 0.14 14.19
C ASP A 41 4.36 0.96 13.33
N LEU A 42 3.24 0.33 13.00
CA LEU A 42 2.16 0.90 12.21
C LEU A 42 1.49 2.09 12.92
N GLN A 43 1.32 2.00 14.25
CA GLN A 43 0.69 3.04 15.06
C GLN A 43 1.62 4.25 15.22
N ALA A 44 2.91 4.03 15.44
CA ALA A 44 3.91 5.10 15.54
C ALA A 44 4.07 5.89 14.22
N GLN A 45 3.79 5.28 13.07
CA GLN A 45 3.77 5.94 11.77
C GLN A 45 2.52 6.79 11.51
N MET A 46 1.45 6.63 12.29
CA MET A 46 0.19 7.33 12.04
C MET A 46 0.10 8.65 12.80
N ALA A 47 -0.39 9.68 12.10
CA ALA A 47 -0.72 10.96 12.72
C ALA A 47 -1.73 10.78 13.86
N GLN A 48 -1.48 11.47 14.97
CA GLN A 48 -2.32 11.44 16.17
C GLN A 48 -3.24 12.66 16.22
N PRO A 49 -4.47 12.54 16.76
CA PRO A 49 -5.09 11.31 17.26
C PRO A 49 -5.54 10.36 16.12
N LEU A 50 -5.52 9.06 16.38
CA LEU A 50 -6.04 8.06 15.44
C LEU A 50 -7.55 8.23 15.17
N GLU A 51 -7.96 8.30 13.90
CA GLU A 51 -9.38 8.29 13.52
C GLU A 51 -9.93 6.85 13.46
N LEU A 52 -10.19 6.20 14.60
CA LEU A 52 -10.65 4.79 14.64
C LEU A 52 -12.18 4.60 14.55
N LYS A 53 -12.97 5.65 14.27
CA LYS A 53 -14.43 5.55 14.09
C LYS A 53 -14.75 5.12 12.65
N PRO A 54 -15.27 3.90 12.41
CA PRO A 54 -15.60 3.43 11.07
C PRO A 54 -16.86 4.13 10.50
N VAL A 55 -17.04 4.04 9.18
CA VAL A 55 -18.33 4.33 8.54
C VAL A 55 -19.39 3.29 8.89
N ALA A 56 -20.65 3.70 8.79
CA ALA A 56 -21.78 2.78 8.84
C ALA A 56 -22.05 2.16 7.46
N PHE A 57 -22.54 0.93 7.47
CA PHE A 57 -22.97 0.20 6.27
C PHE A 57 -24.49 0.04 6.25
N SER A 58 -25.05 -0.13 5.05
CA SER A 58 -26.45 -0.50 4.89
C SER A 58 -26.66 -1.97 5.28
N ASP A 59 -27.78 -2.25 5.96
CA ASP A 59 -28.27 -3.62 6.14
C ASP A 59 -28.89 -4.21 4.86
N GLU A 60 -29.12 -3.37 3.85
CA GLU A 60 -29.63 -3.77 2.54
C GLU A 60 -28.64 -4.69 1.81
N ILE A 61 -29.15 -5.81 1.31
CA ILE A 61 -28.44 -6.78 0.48
C ILE A 61 -29.09 -6.80 -0.89
N LYS A 62 -28.28 -6.65 -1.95
CA LYS A 62 -28.72 -6.66 -3.35
C LYS A 62 -28.13 -7.84 -4.10
N ASP A 63 -28.84 -8.33 -5.10
CA ASP A 63 -28.40 -9.41 -5.99
C ASP A 63 -27.64 -8.91 -7.23
N SER A 64 -27.73 -7.62 -7.53
CA SER A 64 -27.33 -7.06 -8.82
C SER A 64 -26.84 -5.60 -8.72
N ILE A 65 -25.94 -5.23 -9.63
CA ILE A 65 -25.38 -3.88 -9.77
C ILE A 65 -25.72 -3.34 -11.15
N GLY A 66 -26.80 -2.57 -11.24
CA GLY A 66 -27.27 -1.91 -12.45
C GLY A 66 -26.66 -0.51 -12.67
N LEU A 67 -27.05 0.10 -13.81
CA LEU A 67 -26.57 1.41 -14.24
C LEU A 67 -26.80 2.49 -13.17
N PHE A 68 -27.99 2.53 -12.57
CA PHE A 68 -28.37 3.51 -11.54
C PHE A 68 -28.11 3.06 -10.09
N THR A 69 -27.64 1.82 -9.88
CA THR A 69 -27.35 1.31 -8.53
C THR A 69 -26.23 2.11 -7.87
N ASN A 70 -26.48 2.67 -6.69
CA ASN A 70 -25.39 3.14 -5.82
C ASN A 70 -24.72 1.93 -5.16
N VAL A 71 -23.39 1.84 -5.23
CA VAL A 71 -22.61 0.75 -4.63
C VAL A 71 -22.05 1.09 -3.25
N ALA A 72 -22.07 2.37 -2.87
CA ALA A 72 -21.52 2.86 -1.61
C ALA A 72 -22.13 2.15 -0.40
N ASN A 73 -21.28 1.57 0.43
CA ASN A 73 -21.60 0.98 1.73
C ASN A 73 -22.76 -0.04 1.71
N THR A 74 -22.98 -0.71 0.58
CA THR A 74 -24.05 -1.69 0.36
C THR A 74 -23.47 -3.05 0.01
N VAL A 75 -24.08 -4.13 0.51
CA VAL A 75 -23.64 -5.50 0.23
C VAL A 75 -24.33 -6.04 -1.02
N PHE A 76 -23.55 -6.62 -1.94
CA PHE A 76 -24.02 -7.31 -3.13
C PHE A 76 -23.69 -8.80 -3.03
N LYS A 77 -24.64 -9.68 -3.37
CA LYS A 77 -24.54 -11.13 -3.20
C LYS A 77 -24.86 -11.84 -4.53
N PRO A 78 -24.09 -12.87 -4.95
CA PRO A 78 -24.51 -13.72 -6.07
C PRO A 78 -25.81 -14.47 -5.78
N ALA A 79 -26.46 -14.96 -6.84
CA ALA A 79 -27.63 -15.83 -6.71
C ALA A 79 -27.28 -17.17 -6.04
N GLY A 80 -28.23 -17.72 -5.28
CA GLY A 80 -28.07 -18.95 -4.50
C GLY A 80 -27.79 -18.70 -3.01
N ASP A 81 -27.69 -19.78 -2.24
CA ASP A 81 -27.65 -19.70 -0.78
C ASP A 81 -26.25 -19.37 -0.22
N GLY A 82 -25.21 -20.01 -0.77
CA GLY A 82 -23.81 -19.85 -0.37
C GLY A 82 -23.22 -21.14 0.22
N PRO A 83 -22.13 -21.09 1.00
CA PRO A 83 -21.39 -19.89 1.40
C PRO A 83 -20.44 -19.39 0.30
N PHE A 84 -20.52 -18.10 -0.01
CA PHE A 84 -19.71 -17.44 -1.03
C PHE A 84 -18.39 -16.90 -0.46
N PRO A 85 -17.30 -16.84 -1.25
CA PRO A 85 -16.20 -15.94 -0.94
C PRO A 85 -16.71 -14.49 -0.94
N ALA A 86 -16.02 -13.58 -0.25
CA ALA A 86 -16.40 -12.17 -0.21
C ALA A 86 -15.20 -11.24 -0.42
N THR A 87 -15.42 -10.06 -1.01
CA THR A 87 -14.39 -9.06 -1.23
C THR A 87 -14.85 -7.68 -0.78
N VAL A 88 -14.07 -7.08 0.11
CA VAL A 88 -14.18 -5.66 0.49
C VAL A 88 -13.40 -4.83 -0.52
N LEU A 89 -14.07 -3.88 -1.18
CA LEU A 89 -13.47 -2.95 -2.14
C LEU A 89 -13.27 -1.57 -1.50
N MET A 90 -12.04 -1.03 -1.61
CA MET A 90 -11.70 0.32 -1.16
C MET A 90 -11.33 1.24 -2.32
N HIS A 91 -11.98 2.38 -2.39
CA HIS A 91 -11.80 3.36 -3.47
C HIS A 91 -10.46 4.10 -3.42
N THR A 92 -10.12 4.76 -4.53
CA THR A 92 -8.97 5.67 -4.63
C THR A 92 -9.13 6.95 -3.82
N CYS A 93 -8.10 7.79 -3.79
CA CYS A 93 -8.18 9.17 -3.27
C CYS A 93 -9.23 10.07 -3.95
N GLY A 94 -9.89 9.62 -5.03
CA GLY A 94 -11.00 10.31 -5.68
C GLY A 94 -12.39 10.07 -5.09
N GLY A 95 -12.53 9.16 -4.10
CA GLY A 95 -13.84 8.77 -3.56
C GLY A 95 -14.67 7.93 -4.54
N LEU A 96 -15.99 7.90 -4.37
CA LEU A 96 -16.95 7.19 -5.24
C LEU A 96 -17.85 8.10 -6.09
N LYS A 97 -17.91 9.41 -5.80
CA LYS A 97 -18.86 10.31 -6.48
C LYS A 97 -18.37 10.74 -7.87
N GLY A 98 -19.29 10.70 -8.83
CA GLY A 98 -19.14 11.22 -10.19
C GLY A 98 -18.11 10.49 -11.07
N PRO A 99 -18.08 10.76 -12.38
CA PRO A 99 -16.91 10.46 -13.21
C PRO A 99 -15.67 11.24 -12.70
N PRO A 100 -14.46 10.67 -12.70
CA PRO A 100 -14.08 9.34 -13.21
C PRO A 100 -14.20 8.20 -12.18
N ASN A 101 -14.82 8.42 -11.03
CA ASN A 101 -14.82 7.46 -9.91
C ASN A 101 -15.78 6.27 -10.06
N ALA A 102 -16.60 6.27 -11.11
CA ALA A 102 -17.51 5.17 -11.44
C ALA A 102 -16.82 3.81 -11.72
N HIS A 103 -15.51 3.78 -12.01
CA HIS A 103 -14.71 2.54 -12.21
C HIS A 103 -14.87 1.52 -11.08
N MET A 104 -15.02 1.97 -9.82
CA MET A 104 -15.25 1.08 -8.67
C MET A 104 -16.51 0.22 -8.81
N LYS A 105 -17.54 0.70 -9.54
CA LYS A 105 -18.73 -0.09 -9.88
C LYS A 105 -18.40 -1.26 -10.80
N GLN A 106 -17.52 -1.05 -11.78
CA GLN A 106 -17.13 -2.07 -12.76
C GLN A 106 -16.34 -3.19 -12.07
N HIS A 107 -15.41 -2.85 -11.17
CA HIS A 107 -14.71 -3.83 -10.33
C HIS A 107 -15.67 -4.62 -9.43
N ALA A 108 -16.67 -3.95 -8.85
CA ALA A 108 -17.70 -4.62 -8.06
C ALA A 108 -18.55 -5.58 -8.90
N GLN A 109 -18.93 -5.18 -10.12
CA GLN A 109 -19.62 -6.04 -11.08
C GLN A 109 -18.78 -7.26 -11.48
N SER A 110 -17.48 -7.08 -11.75
CA SER A 110 -16.58 -8.18 -12.10
C SER A 110 -16.41 -9.20 -10.97
N LEU A 111 -16.28 -8.75 -9.72
CA LEU A 111 -16.20 -9.64 -8.56
C LEU A 111 -17.53 -10.36 -8.27
N LEU A 112 -18.66 -9.65 -8.41
CA LEU A 112 -19.99 -10.24 -8.26
C LEU A 112 -20.24 -11.33 -9.33
N ALA A 113 -19.85 -11.08 -10.58
CA ALA A 113 -19.88 -12.06 -11.67
C ALA A 113 -18.90 -13.23 -11.46
N ALA A 114 -17.79 -13.01 -10.76
CA ALA A 114 -16.87 -14.07 -10.33
C ALA A 114 -17.38 -14.87 -9.10
N GLY A 115 -18.61 -14.63 -8.63
CA GLY A 115 -19.22 -15.37 -7.52
C GLY A 115 -18.82 -14.88 -6.13
N HIS A 116 -18.29 -13.66 -6.00
CA HIS A 116 -18.01 -13.04 -4.71
C HIS A 116 -19.20 -12.24 -4.19
N VAL A 117 -19.42 -12.27 -2.87
CA VAL A 117 -20.13 -11.20 -2.17
C VAL A 117 -19.26 -9.95 -2.18
N VAL A 118 -19.79 -8.79 -2.54
CA VAL A 118 -19.02 -7.55 -2.68
C VAL A 118 -19.56 -6.46 -1.77
N LEU A 119 -18.66 -5.74 -1.10
CA LEU A 119 -18.97 -4.51 -0.37
C LEU A 119 -18.00 -3.41 -0.79
N VAL A 120 -18.51 -2.35 -1.42
CA VAL A 120 -17.71 -1.17 -1.77
C VAL A 120 -17.81 -0.16 -0.63
N ILE A 121 -16.69 0.09 0.05
CA ILE A 121 -16.64 1.08 1.12
C ILE A 121 -16.61 2.48 0.51
N ASP A 122 -17.51 3.36 0.95
CA ASP A 122 -17.37 4.81 0.85
C ASP A 122 -16.82 5.35 2.18
N SER A 123 -15.51 5.58 2.23
CA SER A 123 -14.82 6.12 3.38
C SER A 123 -14.95 7.64 3.49
N PHE A 124 -15.41 8.33 2.44
CA PHE A 124 -15.39 9.80 2.37
C PHE A 124 -16.79 10.41 2.56
N GLY A 125 -17.79 9.92 1.82
CA GLY A 125 -19.15 10.48 1.80
C GLY A 125 -19.80 10.60 3.19
N PRO A 126 -19.82 9.55 4.03
CA PRO A 126 -20.34 9.61 5.40
C PRO A 126 -19.58 10.57 6.34
N ARG A 127 -18.38 11.00 5.94
CA ARG A 127 -17.53 11.96 6.66
C ARG A 127 -17.62 13.39 6.08
N GLY A 128 -18.51 13.63 5.12
CA GLY A 128 -18.85 14.96 4.62
C GLY A 128 -17.93 15.55 3.54
N PHE A 129 -17.09 14.73 2.91
CA PHE A 129 -16.21 15.14 1.80
C PHE A 129 -16.13 14.05 0.74
N ASP A 130 -15.60 14.38 -0.44
CA ASP A 130 -15.68 13.49 -1.61
C ASP A 130 -14.33 13.07 -2.19
N SER A 131 -13.22 13.71 -1.79
CA SER A 131 -11.88 13.32 -2.25
C SER A 131 -10.76 13.80 -1.33
N CYS A 132 -9.56 13.25 -1.52
CA CYS A 132 -8.33 13.69 -0.88
C CYS A 132 -7.94 15.14 -1.19
N ALA A 133 -8.51 15.77 -2.22
CA ALA A 133 -8.31 17.19 -2.48
C ALA A 133 -8.99 18.09 -1.43
N THR A 134 -10.07 17.60 -0.81
CA THR A 134 -10.72 18.25 0.34
C THR A 134 -10.04 17.84 1.65
N ARG A 135 -9.79 16.54 1.83
CA ARG A 135 -9.19 16.00 3.06
C ARG A 135 -8.54 14.65 2.78
N VAL A 136 -7.22 14.55 2.97
CA VAL A 136 -6.54 13.24 2.98
C VAL A 136 -6.98 12.48 4.22
N LEU A 137 -7.72 11.39 4.04
CA LEU A 137 -8.16 10.55 5.15
C LEU A 137 -6.99 9.72 5.70
N SER A 138 -6.86 9.67 7.02
CA SER A 138 -5.83 8.89 7.70
C SER A 138 -5.94 7.39 7.38
N HIS A 139 -4.80 6.69 7.35
CA HIS A 139 -4.78 5.25 7.12
C HIS A 139 -5.45 4.48 8.27
N SER A 140 -5.45 5.00 9.50
CA SER A 140 -6.19 4.44 10.64
C SER A 140 -7.70 4.40 10.40
N ALA A 141 -8.29 5.46 9.82
CA ALA A 141 -9.70 5.44 9.43
C ALA A 141 -9.99 4.43 8.32
N GLY A 142 -9.11 4.33 7.31
CA GLY A 142 -9.24 3.32 6.26
C GLY A 142 -9.16 1.88 6.80
N ILE A 143 -8.26 1.62 7.75
CA ILE A 143 -8.15 0.33 8.43
C ILE A 143 -9.41 0.05 9.26
N ALA A 144 -9.90 1.02 10.04
CA ALA A 144 -11.13 0.88 10.83
C ALA A 144 -12.35 0.57 9.94
N ASP A 145 -12.51 1.27 8.82
CA ASP A 145 -13.57 0.99 7.83
C ASP A 145 -13.46 -0.44 7.27
N ALA A 146 -12.25 -0.86 6.90
CA ALA A 146 -12.02 -2.19 6.34
C ALA A 146 -12.33 -3.31 7.35
N TYR A 147 -11.94 -3.17 8.61
CA TYR A 147 -12.25 -4.15 9.65
C TYR A 147 -13.73 -4.17 10.04
N ALA A 148 -14.42 -3.02 10.02
CA ALA A 148 -15.86 -2.97 10.20
C ALA A 148 -16.60 -3.68 9.05
N ALA A 149 -16.13 -3.51 7.80
CA ALA A 149 -16.65 -4.24 6.64
C ALA A 149 -16.37 -5.76 6.74
N LEU A 150 -15.18 -6.16 7.18
CA LEU A 150 -14.83 -7.57 7.44
C LEU A 150 -15.76 -8.20 8.48
N ALA A 151 -15.98 -7.52 9.61
CA ALA A 151 -16.87 -8.00 10.67
C ALA A 151 -18.33 -8.11 10.18
N LEU A 152 -18.82 -7.14 9.40
CA LEU A 152 -20.16 -7.18 8.82
C LEU A 152 -20.34 -8.38 7.88
N LEU A 153 -19.40 -8.61 6.97
CA LEU A 153 -19.45 -9.72 6.02
C LEU A 153 -19.30 -11.07 6.73
N ALA A 154 -18.39 -11.19 7.70
CA ALA A 154 -18.25 -12.37 8.54
C ALA A 154 -19.48 -12.65 9.41
N GLY A 155 -20.37 -11.67 9.61
CA GLY A 155 -21.67 -11.83 10.25
C GLY A 155 -22.77 -12.41 9.35
N LYS A 156 -22.63 -12.38 8.02
CA LYS A 156 -23.69 -12.84 7.11
C LYS A 156 -23.66 -14.37 6.94
N PRO A 157 -24.82 -15.07 7.00
CA PRO A 157 -24.87 -16.53 6.98
C PRO A 157 -24.49 -17.15 5.63
N PHE A 158 -24.50 -16.35 4.56
CA PHE A 158 -24.14 -16.74 3.20
C PHE A 158 -22.68 -16.43 2.83
N VAL A 159 -21.86 -15.92 3.76
CA VAL A 159 -20.45 -15.62 3.54
C VAL A 159 -19.57 -16.69 4.18
N ASP A 160 -18.62 -17.21 3.41
CA ASP A 160 -17.55 -18.03 3.94
C ASP A 160 -16.55 -17.14 4.70
N LYS A 161 -16.58 -17.21 6.03
CA LYS A 161 -15.73 -16.39 6.91
C LYS A 161 -14.23 -16.66 6.72
N SER A 162 -13.85 -17.79 6.13
CA SER A 162 -12.45 -18.12 5.82
C SER A 162 -11.97 -17.53 4.49
N ARG A 163 -12.89 -17.08 3.62
CA ARG A 163 -12.63 -16.54 2.28
C ARG A 163 -13.15 -15.11 2.13
N ILE A 164 -12.86 -14.26 3.11
CA ILE A 164 -13.09 -12.80 3.01
C ILE A 164 -11.77 -12.12 2.65
N TYR A 165 -11.74 -11.51 1.49
CA TYR A 165 -10.60 -10.83 0.90
C TYR A 165 -10.80 -9.32 0.90
N GLN A 166 -9.73 -8.57 0.64
CA GLN A 166 -9.81 -7.13 0.44
C GLN A 166 -9.01 -6.74 -0.82
N ALA A 167 -9.55 -5.79 -1.58
CA ALA A 167 -8.81 -5.14 -2.67
C ALA A 167 -9.00 -3.62 -2.60
N GLY A 168 -7.88 -2.91 -2.70
CA GLY A 168 -7.88 -1.46 -2.70
C GLY A 168 -7.09 -0.90 -3.88
N TYR A 169 -7.38 0.36 -4.18
CA TYR A 169 -6.88 1.06 -5.35
C TYR A 169 -6.27 2.40 -4.90
N SER A 170 -5.04 2.73 -5.29
CA SER A 170 -4.34 3.99 -4.90
C SER A 170 -4.31 4.16 -3.36
N TRP A 171 -4.97 5.17 -2.78
CA TRP A 171 -5.15 5.29 -1.32
C TRP A 171 -5.72 4.02 -0.65
N GLY A 172 -6.71 3.37 -1.28
CA GLY A 172 -7.21 2.08 -0.81
C GLY A 172 -6.14 0.98 -0.87
N ALA A 173 -5.22 1.05 -1.84
CA ALA A 173 -4.09 0.12 -1.96
C ALA A 173 -3.09 0.30 -0.81
N PHE A 174 -2.87 1.52 -0.32
CA PHE A 174 -2.07 1.79 0.89
C PHE A 174 -2.69 1.18 2.15
N VAL A 175 -4.02 1.17 2.25
CA VAL A 175 -4.70 0.43 3.33
C VAL A 175 -4.52 -1.08 3.15
N SER A 176 -4.58 -1.56 1.89
CA SER A 176 -4.45 -2.99 1.55
C SER A 176 -3.11 -3.60 1.97
N THR A 177 -2.00 -2.83 1.88
CA THR A 177 -0.68 -3.29 2.34
C THR A 177 -0.61 -3.39 3.86
N HIS A 178 -1.19 -2.44 4.61
CA HIS A 178 -1.27 -2.49 6.07
C HIS A 178 -2.12 -3.65 6.59
N LEU A 179 -3.21 -3.98 5.89
CA LEU A 179 -4.11 -5.08 6.24
C LEU A 179 -3.45 -6.48 6.16
N ALA A 180 -2.33 -6.60 5.43
CA ALA A 180 -1.57 -7.84 5.35
C ALA A 180 -0.67 -8.11 6.59
N SER A 181 -0.43 -7.08 7.41
CA SER A 181 0.27 -7.18 8.70
C SER A 181 -0.70 -7.49 9.84
N PRO A 182 -0.29 -8.22 10.91
CA PRO A 182 -1.11 -8.41 12.10
C PRO A 182 -1.25 -7.14 12.95
N GLN A 183 -0.45 -6.09 12.69
CA GLN A 183 -0.57 -4.80 13.39
C GLN A 183 -1.89 -4.09 13.12
N SER A 184 -2.42 -4.17 11.90
CA SER A 184 -3.67 -3.52 11.54
C SER A 184 -4.87 -4.11 12.30
N ALA A 185 -4.86 -5.41 12.59
CA ALA A 185 -5.85 -6.09 13.42
C ALA A 185 -5.76 -5.63 14.89
N ARG A 186 -4.54 -5.56 15.43
CA ARG A 186 -4.27 -5.05 16.79
C ARG A 186 -4.72 -3.60 16.97
N LEU A 187 -4.48 -2.75 15.96
CA LEU A 187 -4.82 -1.32 15.96
C LEU A 187 -6.32 -1.06 16.21
N VAL A 188 -7.19 -1.97 15.77
CA VAL A 188 -8.65 -1.86 15.92
C VAL A 188 -9.26 -2.88 16.88
N GLY A 189 -8.44 -3.69 17.55
CA GLY A 189 -8.90 -4.76 18.45
C GLY A 189 -9.70 -5.87 17.76
N SER A 190 -9.35 -6.26 16.53
CA SER A 190 -10.06 -7.32 15.78
C SER A 190 -9.35 -8.67 15.85
N GLU A 191 -10.10 -9.70 16.23
CA GLU A 191 -9.69 -11.11 16.13
C GLU A 191 -9.81 -11.67 14.69
N LEU A 192 -10.60 -11.00 13.83
CA LEU A 192 -10.73 -11.36 12.42
C LEU A 192 -9.57 -10.77 11.63
N ARG A 193 -9.18 -11.43 10.52
CA ARG A 193 -8.23 -10.91 9.54
C ARG A 193 -8.65 -11.33 8.14
N PHE A 194 -8.36 -10.51 7.14
CA PHE A 194 -8.58 -10.86 5.74
C PHE A 194 -7.76 -12.09 5.35
N ALA A 195 -8.32 -12.93 4.48
CA ALA A 195 -7.67 -14.13 3.96
C ALA A 195 -6.45 -13.76 3.11
N ALA A 196 -6.61 -12.78 2.23
CA ALA A 196 -5.56 -12.14 1.42
C ALA A 196 -5.96 -10.71 1.04
N THR A 197 -4.99 -9.87 0.66
CA THR A 197 -5.22 -8.48 0.22
C THR A 197 -4.57 -8.18 -1.14
N VAL A 198 -5.16 -7.25 -1.90
CA VAL A 198 -4.66 -6.83 -3.22
C VAL A 198 -4.52 -5.32 -3.28
N ALA A 199 -3.32 -4.86 -3.62
CA ALA A 199 -2.96 -3.45 -3.77
C ALA A 199 -2.84 -3.09 -5.26
N ASN A 200 -3.87 -2.48 -5.84
CA ASN A 200 -3.88 -1.99 -7.22
C ASN A 200 -3.29 -0.58 -7.31
N TYR A 201 -2.26 -0.41 -8.16
CA TYR A 201 -1.45 0.82 -8.26
C TYR A 201 -1.13 1.40 -6.87
N GLY A 202 -0.60 0.52 -6.01
CA GLY A 202 -0.05 0.85 -4.71
C GLY A 202 1.49 0.90 -4.74
N SER A 203 2.07 1.28 -3.60
CA SER A 203 3.52 1.29 -3.37
C SER A 203 3.82 0.76 -1.97
N CYS A 204 5.07 0.34 -1.75
CA CYS A 204 5.57 -0.15 -0.47
C CYS A 204 5.99 0.98 0.48
N ALA A 205 6.17 2.19 -0.04
CA ALA A 205 6.39 3.41 0.73
C ALA A 205 5.75 4.62 0.03
N PHE A 206 5.32 5.61 0.80
CA PHE A 206 4.82 6.88 0.28
C PHE A 206 5.22 8.04 1.19
N LYS A 207 6.00 8.98 0.65
CA LYS A 207 6.66 10.04 1.43
C LYS A 207 7.46 9.42 2.59
N GLN A 208 7.16 9.78 3.84
CA GLN A 208 7.79 9.22 5.04
C GLN A 208 7.16 7.92 5.56
N TYR A 209 6.06 7.43 4.96
CA TYR A 209 5.32 6.27 5.46
C TYR A 209 5.80 4.96 4.81
N GLN A 210 6.11 3.96 5.64
CA GLN A 210 6.34 2.58 5.22
C GLN A 210 4.98 1.86 5.13
N LEU A 211 4.58 1.48 3.92
CA LEU A 211 3.25 0.94 3.64
C LEU A 211 3.19 -0.59 3.68
N VAL A 212 4.24 -1.26 3.21
CA VAL A 212 4.40 -2.72 3.37
C VAL A 212 5.30 -2.96 4.57
N LEU A 213 4.80 -3.76 5.53
CA LEU A 213 5.50 -4.03 6.79
C LEU A 213 6.20 -5.38 6.75
N SER A 214 7.38 -5.48 7.36
CA SER A 214 8.19 -6.71 7.41
C SER A 214 7.52 -7.84 8.20
N ASP A 215 6.54 -7.53 9.06
CA ASP A 215 5.71 -8.50 9.76
C ASP A 215 4.47 -8.96 8.98
N THR A 216 4.29 -8.53 7.72
CA THR A 216 3.29 -9.11 6.80
C THR A 216 3.36 -10.65 6.81
N ASP A 217 2.22 -11.26 7.09
CA ASP A 217 2.01 -12.69 7.28
C ASP A 217 0.74 -13.21 6.58
N ARG A 218 -0.10 -12.31 6.06
CA ARG A 218 -1.20 -12.63 5.13
C ARG A 218 -0.76 -12.37 3.69
N PRO A 219 -1.24 -13.18 2.73
CA PRO A 219 -0.94 -12.97 1.32
C PRO A 219 -1.29 -11.57 0.82
N LEU A 220 -0.31 -10.93 0.20
CA LEU A 220 -0.41 -9.61 -0.39
C LEU A 220 0.04 -9.67 -1.86
N LEU A 221 -0.87 -9.37 -2.78
CA LEU A 221 -0.54 -9.18 -4.19
C LEU A 221 -0.49 -7.69 -4.52
N MET A 222 0.65 -7.24 -5.05
CA MET A 222 0.86 -5.87 -5.52
C MET A 222 0.82 -5.79 -7.04
N LEU A 223 -0.17 -5.07 -7.58
CA LEU A 223 -0.28 -4.78 -9.00
C LEU A 223 0.21 -3.35 -9.22
N MET A 224 1.29 -3.15 -9.97
CA MET A 224 2.03 -1.89 -10.07
C MET A 224 2.19 -1.41 -11.52
N GLY A 225 2.21 -0.08 -11.72
CA GLY A 225 2.51 0.55 -13.01
C GLY A 225 3.98 0.93 -13.15
N GLY A 226 4.62 0.52 -14.25
CA GLY A 226 6.02 0.86 -14.56
C GLY A 226 6.23 2.32 -14.96
N ARG A 227 5.16 3.02 -15.34
CA ARG A 227 5.14 4.47 -15.63
C ARG A 227 4.32 5.25 -14.61
N ASP A 228 4.10 4.69 -13.43
CA ASP A 228 3.45 5.37 -12.31
C ASP A 228 4.40 6.43 -11.73
N ALA A 229 4.05 7.71 -11.92
CA ALA A 229 4.80 8.85 -11.41
C ALA A 229 4.25 9.38 -10.07
N GLU A 230 3.12 8.85 -9.58
CA GLU A 230 2.51 9.26 -8.31
C GLU A 230 2.97 8.35 -7.17
N VAL A 231 3.06 7.04 -7.44
CA VAL A 231 3.52 5.99 -6.51
C VAL A 231 4.52 5.05 -7.20
N PRO A 232 5.75 5.51 -7.50
CA PRO A 232 6.69 4.75 -8.32
C PRO A 232 7.00 3.37 -7.76
N ALA A 233 6.84 2.34 -8.59
CA ALA A 233 7.09 0.94 -8.22
C ALA A 233 8.52 0.68 -7.72
N SER A 234 9.49 1.53 -8.07
CA SER A 234 10.86 1.47 -7.55
C SER A 234 10.94 1.56 -6.02
N ALA A 235 9.98 2.22 -5.36
CA ALA A 235 9.90 2.29 -3.90
C ALA A 235 9.60 0.93 -3.23
N CYS A 236 9.24 -0.10 -4.00
CA CYS A 236 9.08 -1.47 -3.51
C CYS A 236 10.32 -2.35 -3.56
N PHE A 237 11.39 -1.90 -4.24
CA PHE A 237 12.59 -2.71 -4.47
C PHE A 237 13.78 -2.09 -3.72
N PRO A 238 14.59 -2.88 -3.00
CA PRO A 238 14.62 -4.35 -2.95
C PRO A 238 13.67 -5.01 -1.93
N LEU A 239 12.80 -4.26 -1.24
CA LEU A 239 12.01 -4.79 -0.11
C LEU A 239 11.17 -6.03 -0.45
N LEU A 240 10.40 -6.02 -1.54
CA LEU A 240 9.56 -7.16 -1.92
C LEU A 240 10.39 -8.41 -2.26
N GLU A 241 11.57 -8.23 -2.87
CA GLU A 241 12.50 -9.34 -3.17
C GLU A 241 13.06 -9.94 -1.89
N GLN A 242 13.48 -9.11 -0.94
CA GLN A 242 13.97 -9.55 0.38
C GLN A 242 12.87 -10.28 1.17
N MET A 243 11.64 -9.76 1.16
CA MET A 243 10.50 -10.39 1.82
C MET A 243 10.16 -11.75 1.18
N LYS A 244 10.13 -11.84 -0.15
CA LYS A 244 9.89 -13.09 -0.87
C LYS A 244 11.00 -14.12 -0.63
N ALA A 245 12.26 -13.68 -0.64
CA ALA A 245 13.41 -14.53 -0.29
C ALA A 245 13.36 -15.04 1.16
N ALA A 246 12.79 -14.25 2.08
CA ALA A 246 12.51 -14.63 3.46
C ALA A 246 11.21 -15.46 3.63
N GLY A 247 10.60 -15.94 2.55
CA GLY A 247 9.39 -16.77 2.58
C GLY A 247 8.11 -16.04 3.00
N LYS A 248 8.09 -14.70 2.96
CA LYS A 248 6.87 -13.93 3.20
C LYS A 248 5.89 -14.10 2.03
N PRO A 249 4.57 -14.11 2.28
CA PRO A 249 3.56 -14.30 1.25
C PRO A 249 3.31 -12.99 0.50
N VAL A 250 4.34 -12.48 -0.19
CA VAL A 250 4.26 -11.28 -1.03
C VAL A 250 4.46 -11.65 -2.50
N GLU A 251 3.54 -11.17 -3.32
CA GLU A 251 3.55 -11.34 -4.76
C GLU A 251 3.40 -9.98 -5.44
N TRP A 252 3.91 -9.87 -6.66
CA TRP A 252 3.75 -8.67 -7.45
C TRP A 252 3.70 -8.93 -8.94
N HIS A 253 3.04 -8.02 -9.65
CA HIS A 253 3.13 -7.89 -11.09
C HIS A 253 3.35 -6.42 -11.45
N LEU A 254 4.31 -6.17 -12.34
CA LEU A 254 4.65 -4.83 -12.84
C LEU A 254 4.23 -4.72 -14.31
N TYR A 255 3.27 -3.85 -14.60
CA TYR A 255 2.84 -3.51 -15.95
C TYR A 255 3.74 -2.42 -16.52
N PRO A 256 4.72 -2.72 -17.40
CA PRO A 256 5.83 -1.79 -17.64
C PRO A 256 5.43 -0.45 -18.28
N GLN A 257 4.30 -0.42 -18.99
CA GLN A 257 3.79 0.78 -19.67
C GLN A 257 2.63 1.47 -18.94
N ALA A 258 2.05 0.85 -17.91
CA ALA A 258 0.90 1.41 -17.21
C ALA A 258 1.30 2.57 -16.29
N THR A 259 0.45 3.59 -16.27
CA THR A 259 0.54 4.75 -15.37
C THR A 259 -0.29 4.52 -14.10
N HIS A 260 -0.32 5.48 -13.18
CA HIS A 260 -1.32 5.46 -12.10
C HIS A 260 -2.75 5.43 -12.68
N ALA A 261 -3.68 4.80 -11.95
CA ALA A 261 -5.11 4.79 -12.27
C ALA A 261 -5.46 4.36 -13.71
N TRP A 262 -4.82 3.29 -14.19
CA TRP A 262 -4.98 2.72 -15.54
C TRP A 262 -6.41 2.27 -15.88
N ASP A 263 -7.26 2.11 -14.87
CA ASP A 263 -8.64 1.61 -14.93
C ASP A 263 -9.71 2.71 -15.01
N LYS A 264 -9.29 3.98 -15.03
CA LYS A 264 -10.18 5.14 -15.12
C LYS A 264 -10.19 5.74 -16.52
N PRO A 265 -11.27 6.43 -16.92
CA PRO A 265 -11.20 7.43 -17.98
C PRO A 265 -10.02 8.38 -17.69
N GLY A 266 -9.03 8.38 -18.59
CA GLY A 266 -7.71 8.96 -18.33
C GLY A 266 -7.75 10.44 -17.93
N LEU A 267 -6.77 10.86 -17.12
CA LEU A 267 -6.59 12.24 -16.67
C LEU A 267 -5.21 12.74 -17.13
N PRO A 268 -5.09 13.28 -18.37
CA PRO A 268 -3.81 13.70 -18.94
C PRO A 268 -3.04 14.71 -18.09
N ALA A 269 -3.75 15.61 -17.40
CA ALA A 269 -3.15 16.60 -16.49
C ALA A 269 -2.44 15.98 -15.26
N ARG A 270 -2.67 14.70 -14.97
CA ARG A 270 -1.95 13.91 -13.96
C ARG A 270 -1.09 12.79 -14.57
N GLY A 271 -1.01 12.72 -15.89
CA GLY A 271 -0.36 11.64 -16.61
C GLY A 271 -1.07 10.29 -16.51
N TYR A 272 -2.34 10.23 -16.06
CA TYR A 272 -3.08 8.96 -16.02
C TYR A 272 -3.62 8.61 -17.42
N VAL A 273 -3.27 7.43 -17.93
CA VAL A 273 -3.71 6.90 -19.22
C VAL A 273 -4.58 5.67 -18.97
N TYR A 274 -5.77 5.63 -19.59
CA TYR A 274 -6.61 4.44 -19.54
C TYR A 274 -5.99 3.31 -20.36
N ASP A 275 -5.93 2.11 -19.78
CA ASP A 275 -5.48 0.90 -20.45
C ASP A 275 -6.47 -0.25 -20.15
N ALA A 276 -7.30 -0.57 -21.15
CA ALA A 276 -8.31 -1.62 -21.03
C ALA A 276 -7.70 -3.01 -20.84
N GLN A 277 -6.54 -3.29 -21.44
CA GLN A 277 -5.89 -4.59 -21.37
C GLN A 277 -5.27 -4.80 -19.98
N VAL A 278 -4.56 -3.79 -19.45
CA VAL A 278 -4.03 -3.81 -18.08
C VAL A 278 -5.16 -3.84 -17.06
N THR A 279 -6.27 -3.14 -17.30
CA THR A 279 -7.47 -3.23 -16.43
C THR A 279 -8.00 -4.66 -16.38
N GLN A 280 -8.19 -5.31 -17.54
CA GLN A 280 -8.70 -6.67 -17.61
C GLN A 280 -7.74 -7.69 -16.96
N ASP A 281 -6.44 -7.60 -17.23
CA ASP A 281 -5.43 -8.51 -16.67
C ASP A 281 -5.28 -8.30 -15.15
N ALA A 282 -5.33 -7.06 -14.66
CA ALA A 282 -5.29 -6.76 -13.22
C ALA A 282 -6.50 -7.35 -12.49
N THR A 283 -7.72 -7.18 -13.02
CA THR A 283 -8.92 -7.79 -12.46
C THR A 283 -8.85 -9.33 -12.51
N ALA A 284 -8.35 -9.91 -13.61
CA ALA A 284 -8.18 -11.36 -13.73
C ALA A 284 -7.17 -11.93 -12.71
N ARG A 285 -6.00 -11.28 -12.53
CA ARG A 285 -5.01 -11.65 -11.51
C ARG A 285 -5.57 -11.56 -10.10
N MET A 286 -6.28 -10.49 -9.78
CA MET A 286 -6.94 -10.31 -8.47
C MET A 286 -7.91 -11.46 -8.18
N VAL A 287 -8.80 -11.81 -9.13
CA VAL A 287 -9.76 -12.90 -8.97
C VAL A 287 -9.05 -14.26 -8.85
N ALA A 288 -8.05 -14.53 -9.68
CA ALA A 288 -7.28 -15.78 -9.64
C ALA A 288 -6.53 -15.96 -8.30
N PHE A 289 -5.88 -14.90 -7.81
CA PHE A 289 -5.19 -14.88 -6.51
C PHE A 289 -6.15 -15.17 -5.35
N PHE A 290 -7.35 -14.56 -5.36
CA PHE A 290 -8.37 -14.89 -4.36
C PHE A 290 -8.85 -16.35 -4.47
N ALA A 291 -9.11 -16.85 -5.68
CA ALA A 291 -9.53 -18.23 -5.91
C ALA A 291 -8.48 -19.26 -5.45
N ALA A 292 -7.19 -18.95 -5.58
CA ALA A 292 -6.08 -19.76 -5.07
C ALA A 292 -5.93 -19.73 -3.53
N GLY A 293 -6.66 -18.83 -2.85
CA GLY A 293 -6.55 -18.58 -1.40
C GLY A 293 -5.42 -17.63 -1.01
N GLY A 294 -4.92 -16.82 -1.95
CA GLY A 294 -3.73 -15.98 -1.80
C GLY A 294 -2.44 -16.79 -1.90
N ARG A 295 -2.27 -17.55 -2.99
CA ARG A 295 -1.13 -18.42 -3.29
C ARG A 295 -0.91 -18.54 -4.79
#